data_AF-A0A974SG99-F1
#
_entry.id   AF-A0A974SG99-F1
#
_cell.length_a   1.000
_cell.length_b   1.000
_cell.length_c   1.000
_cell.angle_alpha   90.00
_cell.angle_beta   90.00
_cell.angle_gamma   90.00
#
_symmetry.space_group_name_H-M   'P 1'
#
loop_
_entity.id
_entity.type
_entity.pdbx_description
1 polymer ?
#
loop_
_entity_poly.entity_id
_entity_poly.type
_entity_poly.pdbx_seq_one_letter_code
_entity_poly.pdbx_strand_id
1 'polypeptide(L)'
;MADKRWSYNPKPVKLGATDKSRLEAAVKQAVTASPELTQRVHRVEVKAGRIYLYRLHEQFGWDNPEAQFIKPLIEGKYAEFPMARITLFDTHGDKCEAAFQRHTGQWVSLYEGNVTECLGFIEENNQWFL
;
A
#
# COMPACT_ATOMS: atom_id res chain seq x y z
N MET A 1 16.29 19.92 -0.33
CA MET A 1 15.96 20.11 -1.75
C MET A 1 14.46 20.30 -1.83
N ALA A 2 14.01 21.36 -2.50
CA ALA A 2 12.64 21.86 -2.41
C ALA A 2 11.61 20.85 -2.96
N ASP A 3 10.50 20.73 -2.23
CA ASP A 3 9.27 20.02 -2.57
C ASP A 3 8.89 20.20 -4.05
N LYS A 4 9.17 19.20 -4.88
CA LYS A 4 8.40 19.00 -6.11
C LYS A 4 7.12 18.26 -5.73
N ARG A 5 6.23 18.89 -4.98
CA ARG A 5 4.83 18.45 -4.97
C ARG A 5 4.22 18.97 -6.25
N TRP A 6 3.74 18.09 -7.12
CA TRP A 6 3.07 18.54 -8.33
C TRP A 6 1.81 19.28 -7.87
N SER A 7 1.75 20.58 -8.14
CA SER A 7 0.55 21.41 -7.94
C SER A 7 -0.58 21.02 -8.90
N TYR A 8 -0.31 20.06 -9.77
CA TYR A 8 -1.26 19.38 -10.63
C TYR A 8 -1.78 18.16 -9.87
N ASN A 9 -3.10 17.92 -9.85
CA ASN A 9 -3.68 16.69 -9.33
C ASN A 9 -3.98 15.75 -10.51
N PRO A 10 -2.95 15.16 -11.17
CA PRO A 10 -3.16 14.31 -12.33
C PRO A 10 -4.04 13.13 -11.94
N LYS A 11 -4.99 12.80 -12.82
CA LYS A 11 -5.77 11.58 -12.64
C LYS A 11 -4.84 10.37 -12.76
N PRO A 12 -5.03 9.32 -11.95
CA PRO A 12 -4.30 8.08 -12.12
C PRO A 12 -4.47 7.55 -13.55
N VAL A 13 -3.42 6.94 -14.09
CA VAL A 13 -3.48 6.29 -15.39
C VAL A 13 -4.52 5.18 -15.38
N LYS A 14 -5.24 5.00 -16.49
CA LYS A 14 -6.15 3.87 -16.64
C LYS A 14 -5.35 2.66 -17.12
N LEU A 15 -5.14 1.69 -16.22
CA LEU A 15 -4.47 0.44 -16.56
C LEU A 15 -5.42 -0.57 -17.21
N GLY A 16 -4.95 -1.25 -18.26
CA GLY A 16 -5.60 -2.43 -18.83
C GLY A 16 -5.45 -3.66 -17.92
N ALA A 17 -6.13 -4.76 -18.25
CA ALA A 17 -6.06 -6.00 -17.46
C ALA A 17 -4.63 -6.56 -17.42
N THR A 18 -3.95 -6.61 -18.57
CA THR A 18 -2.56 -7.07 -18.68
C THR A 18 -1.60 -6.24 -17.85
N ASP A 19 -1.72 -4.91 -17.91
CA ASP A 19 -0.85 -4.00 -17.15
C ASP A 19 -1.04 -4.16 -15.65
N LYS A 20 -2.30 -4.32 -15.20
CA LYS A 20 -2.62 -4.57 -13.79
C LYS A 20 -1.97 -5.86 -13.31
N SER A 21 -2.15 -6.97 -14.03
CA SER A 21 -1.57 -8.25 -13.64
C SER A 21 -0.04 -8.22 -13.60
N ARG A 22 0.59 -7.56 -14.58
CA ARG A 22 2.04 -7.37 -14.61
C ARG A 22 2.54 -6.57 -13.40
N LEU A 23 1.91 -5.43 -13.12
CA LEU A 23 2.28 -4.56 -12.00
C LEU A 23 2.03 -5.26 -10.66
N GLU A 24 0.91 -5.95 -10.51
CA GLU A 24 0.60 -6.71 -9.31
C GLU A 24 1.66 -7.80 -9.06
N ALA A 25 2.08 -8.53 -10.10
CA ALA A 25 3.13 -9.54 -9.98
C ALA A 25 4.49 -8.92 -9.59
N ALA A 26 4.88 -7.82 -10.22
CA ALA A 26 6.14 -7.13 -9.93
C ALA A 26 6.16 -6.57 -8.49
N VAL A 27 5.07 -5.93 -8.06
CA VAL A 27 4.96 -5.40 -6.69
C VAL A 27 4.93 -6.53 -5.66
N LYS A 28 4.18 -7.61 -5.91
CA LYS A 28 4.19 -8.79 -5.03
C LYS A 28 5.58 -9.39 -4.90
N GLN A 29 6.31 -9.51 -6.01
CA GLN A 29 7.69 -9.99 -5.99
C GLN A 29 8.60 -9.08 -5.15
N ALA A 30 8.48 -7.75 -5.30
CA ALA A 30 9.24 -6.79 -4.51
C ALA A 30 8.91 -6.86 -3.02
N VAL A 31 7.63 -6.98 -2.66
CA VAL A 31 7.17 -7.16 -1.27
C VAL A 31 7.76 -8.44 -0.68
N THR A 32 7.69 -9.57 -1.40
CA THR A 32 8.23 -10.86 -0.94
C THR A 32 9.76 -10.85 -0.82
N ALA A 33 10.45 -10.05 -1.64
CA ALA A 33 11.91 -9.91 -1.57
C ALA A 33 12.37 -9.03 -0.40
N SER A 34 11.50 -8.14 0.11
CA SER A 34 11.79 -7.29 1.26
C SER A 34 11.40 -7.97 2.57
N PRO A 35 12.36 -8.19 3.50
CA PRO A 35 12.05 -8.73 4.83
C PRO A 35 11.07 -7.86 5.62
N GLU A 36 11.12 -6.54 5.44
CA GLU A 36 10.25 -5.59 6.16
C GLU A 36 8.83 -5.58 5.59
N LEU A 37 8.69 -5.49 4.26
CA LEU A 37 7.38 -5.44 3.62
C LEU A 37 6.67 -6.80 3.69
N THR A 38 7.39 -7.92 3.59
CA THR A 38 6.82 -9.27 3.71
C THR A 38 6.07 -9.47 5.02
N GLN A 39 6.56 -8.92 6.12
CA GLN A 39 5.93 -9.09 7.43
C GLN A 39 4.73 -8.16 7.64
N ARG A 40 4.66 -7.04 6.91
CA ARG A 40 3.69 -5.97 7.16
C ARG A 40 2.56 -5.91 6.13
N VAL A 41 2.86 -6.25 4.89
CA VAL A 41 1.89 -6.24 3.79
C VAL A 41 1.20 -7.59 3.72
N HIS A 42 -0.06 -7.61 4.13
CA HIS A 42 -0.90 -8.80 4.05
C HIS A 42 -1.44 -9.03 2.64
N ARG A 43 -1.81 -7.96 1.94
CA ARG A 43 -2.40 -8.03 0.60
C ARG A 43 -1.99 -6.85 -0.26
N VAL A 44 -1.72 -7.14 -1.53
CA VAL A 44 -1.52 -6.14 -2.59
C VAL A 44 -2.75 -6.15 -3.49
N GLU A 45 -3.28 -4.98 -3.81
CA GLU A 45 -4.42 -4.84 -4.73
C GLU A 45 -4.15 -3.72 -5.74
N VAL A 46 -4.41 -3.99 -7.03
CA VAL A 46 -4.32 -2.97 -8.08
C VAL A 46 -5.72 -2.57 -8.58
N LYS A 47 -6.11 -1.32 -8.34
CA LYS A 47 -7.39 -0.75 -8.78
C LYS A 47 -7.17 0.49 -9.63
N ALA A 48 -7.58 0.42 -10.89
CA ALA A 48 -7.22 1.41 -11.92
C ALA A 48 -5.70 1.61 -11.94
N GLY A 49 -5.19 2.84 -11.86
CA GLY A 49 -3.76 3.14 -11.73
C GLY A 49 -3.30 3.33 -10.28
N ARG A 50 -3.88 2.60 -9.33
CA ARG A 50 -3.49 2.67 -7.92
C ARG A 50 -3.16 1.28 -7.40
N ILE A 51 -2.03 1.18 -6.72
CA ILE A 51 -1.58 -0.02 -6.01
C ILE A 51 -1.82 0.26 -4.53
N TYR A 52 -2.53 -0.64 -3.86
CA TYR A 52 -2.82 -0.57 -2.43
C TYR A 52 -2.08 -1.67 -1.71
N LEU A 53 -1.41 -1.30 -0.62
CA LEU A 53 -0.72 -2.21 0.28
C LEU A 53 -1.52 -2.27 1.58
N TYR A 54 -2.19 -3.40 1.81
CA TYR A 54 -3.02 -3.61 2.97
C TYR A 54 -2.21 -4.23 4.11
N ARG A 55 -2.46 -3.74 5.31
CA ARG A 55 -1.99 -4.35 6.55
C ARG A 55 -3.16 -5.06 7.23
N LEU A 56 -2.87 -6.22 7.80
CA LEU A 56 -3.75 -6.88 8.75
C LEU A 56 -3.56 -6.22 10.11
N HIS A 57 -4.62 -5.63 10.68
CA HIS A 57 -4.52 -5.13 12.05
C HIS A 57 -4.79 -6.27 13.03
N GLU A 58 -3.71 -6.86 13.53
CA GLU A 58 -3.78 -7.86 14.59
C GLU A 58 -4.20 -7.18 15.89
N GLN A 59 -5.36 -7.55 16.41
CA GLN A 59 -5.82 -7.08 17.71
C GLN A 59 -5.08 -7.78 18.83
N PHE A 60 -4.92 -7.09 19.97
CA PHE A 60 -4.26 -7.61 21.16
C PHE A 60 -4.80 -9.00 21.56
N GLY A 61 -3.90 -9.97 21.75
CA GLY A 61 -4.27 -11.33 22.15
C GLY A 61 -4.67 -12.28 21.01
N TRP A 62 -4.46 -11.91 19.74
CA TRP A 62 -4.77 -12.74 18.57
C TRP A 62 -4.19 -14.15 18.61
N ASP A 63 -2.95 -14.29 19.10
CA ASP A 63 -2.22 -15.56 19.21
C ASP A 63 -2.22 -16.13 20.64
N ASN A 64 -3.00 -15.55 21.57
CA ASN A 64 -3.09 -16.09 22.92
C ASN A 64 -4.22 -17.14 22.98
N PRO A 65 -3.90 -18.45 23.07
CA PRO A 65 -4.90 -19.52 23.12
C PRO A 65 -5.78 -19.47 24.37
N GLU A 66 -5.36 -18.76 25.43
CA GLU A 66 -6.12 -18.57 26.66
C GLU A 66 -7.02 -17.32 26.62
N ALA A 67 -6.81 -16.43 25.65
CA ALA A 67 -7.63 -15.25 25.50
C ALA A 67 -8.89 -15.57 24.70
N GLN A 68 -10.03 -15.64 25.38
CA GLN A 68 -11.36 -15.79 24.75
C GLN A 68 -11.82 -14.47 24.12
N PHE A 69 -11.07 -13.93 23.15
CA PHE A 69 -11.57 -12.82 22.36
C PHE A 69 -12.41 -13.35 21.20
N ILE A 70 -13.62 -12.81 21.06
CA ILE A 70 -14.36 -12.89 19.79
C ILE A 70 -13.53 -12.08 18.80
N LYS A 71 -12.78 -12.75 17.91
CA LYS A 71 -12.12 -12.09 16.77
C LYS A 71 -13.18 -11.20 16.12
N PRO A 72 -13.06 -9.86 16.08
CA PRO A 72 -14.07 -9.04 15.46
C PRO A 72 -13.93 -9.22 13.96
N LEU A 73 -14.63 -10.23 13.49
CA LEU A 73 -14.93 -10.44 12.11
C LEU A 73 -15.99 -9.41 11.75
N ILE A 74 -15.60 -8.33 11.08
CA ILE A 74 -16.59 -7.48 10.41
C ILE A 74 -17.07 -8.32 9.22
N GLU A 75 -18.32 -8.79 9.27
CA GLU A 75 -18.92 -9.63 8.22
C GLU A 75 -18.14 -10.93 7.90
N GLY A 76 -17.51 -11.56 8.89
CA GLY A 76 -16.77 -12.80 8.66
C GLY A 76 -15.37 -12.61 8.07
N LYS A 77 -14.87 -11.36 7.98
CA LYS A 77 -13.55 -11.03 7.42
C LYS A 77 -12.67 -10.27 8.41
N TYR A 78 -11.37 -10.48 8.30
CA TYR A 78 -10.39 -9.74 9.10
C TYR A 78 -10.40 -8.24 8.75
N ALA A 79 -10.08 -7.39 9.73
CA ALA A 79 -9.94 -5.96 9.50
C ALA A 79 -8.63 -5.67 8.73
N GLU A 80 -8.75 -5.50 7.42
CA GLU A 80 -7.67 -5.04 6.55
C GLU A 80 -7.76 -3.52 6.34
N PHE A 81 -6.64 -2.82 6.49
CA PHE A 81 -6.58 -1.37 6.22
C PHE A 81 -5.60 -1.09 5.09
N PRO A 82 -5.99 -0.31 4.07
CA PRO A 82 -5.06 0.14 3.03
C PRO A 82 -4.15 1.22 3.61
N MET A 83 -3.00 0.81 4.14
CA MET A 83 -2.08 1.71 4.85
C MET A 83 -1.31 2.59 3.86
N ALA A 84 -0.79 1.98 2.80
CA ALA A 84 -0.04 2.69 1.77
C ALA A 84 -0.67 2.51 0.40
N ARG A 85 -0.50 3.53 -0.43
CA ARG A 85 -0.97 3.56 -1.81
C ARG A 85 0.08 4.16 -2.71
N ILE A 86 0.34 3.51 -3.84
CA ILE A 86 1.10 4.09 -4.94
C ILE A 86 0.10 4.46 -6.04
N THR A 87 0.04 5.75 -6.41
CA THR A 87 -0.73 6.23 -7.56
C THR A 87 0.19 6.33 -8.75
N LEU A 88 -0.16 5.70 -9.87
CA LEU A 88 0.58 5.76 -11.12
C LEU A 88 -0.01 6.81 -12.06
N PHE A 89 0.85 7.59 -12.70
CA PHE A 89 0.47 8.59 -13.69
C PHE A 89 0.84 8.20 -15.12
N ASP A 90 1.59 7.12 -15.30
CA ASP A 90 1.89 6.47 -16.57
C ASP A 90 1.82 4.93 -16.46
N THR A 91 1.73 4.24 -17.59
CA THR A 91 1.59 2.78 -17.66
C THR A 91 2.87 1.99 -17.36
N HIS A 92 4.03 2.64 -17.41
CA HIS A 92 5.34 2.03 -17.15
C HIS A 92 5.73 2.10 -15.68
N GLY A 93 5.15 3.05 -14.93
CA GLY A 93 5.45 3.27 -13.52
C GLY A 93 6.64 4.20 -13.29
N ASP A 94 7.00 5.01 -14.29
CA ASP A 94 8.10 5.97 -14.21
C ASP A 94 7.71 7.23 -13.41
N LYS A 95 6.42 7.48 -13.28
CA LYS A 95 5.80 8.57 -12.53
C LYS A 95 4.72 8.02 -11.61
N CYS A 96 5.06 7.95 -10.33
CA CYS A 96 4.18 7.57 -9.25
C CYS A 96 4.22 8.56 -8.10
N GLU A 97 3.21 8.44 -7.26
CA GLU A 97 3.11 9.08 -5.95
C GLU A 97 2.90 7.98 -4.90
N ALA A 98 3.71 7.97 -3.85
CA ALA A 98 3.43 7.20 -2.63
C ALA A 98 2.65 8.06 -1.63
N ALA A 99 1.56 7.50 -1.12
CA ALA A 99 0.66 8.13 -0.19
C ALA A 99 0.32 7.22 0.99
N PHE A 100 0.09 7.83 2.15
CA PHE A 100 -0.35 7.15 3.38
C PHE A 100 -1.79 7.53 3.72
N GLN A 101 -2.54 6.60 4.32
CA GLN A 101 -3.90 6.85 4.79
C GLN A 101 -3.90 7.28 6.26
N ARG A 102 -4.39 8.49 6.56
CA ARG A 102 -4.66 8.94 7.93
C ARG A 102 -5.78 8.12 8.57
N HIS A 103 -5.86 8.12 9.90
CA HIS A 103 -6.96 7.53 10.67
C HIS A 103 -8.35 8.06 10.27
N THR A 104 -8.41 9.25 9.67
CA THR A 104 -9.64 9.86 9.14
C THR A 104 -10.07 9.31 7.77
N GLY A 105 -9.29 8.39 7.19
CA GLY A 105 -9.50 7.85 5.84
C GLY A 105 -8.88 8.72 4.72
N GLN A 106 -8.36 9.91 5.05
CA GLN A 106 -7.74 10.82 4.08
C GLN A 106 -6.36 10.32 3.63
N TRP A 107 -6.13 10.32 2.32
CA TRP A 107 -4.83 10.03 1.73
C TRP A 107 -3.95 11.28 1.67
N VAL A 108 -2.68 11.13 2.07
CA VAL A 108 -1.68 12.19 1.99
C VAL A 108 -0.53 11.72 1.11
N SER A 109 -0.26 12.50 0.07
CA SER A 109 0.92 12.35 -0.79
C SER A 109 2.18 12.75 -0.04
N LEU A 110 3.16 11.84 0.01
CA LEU A 110 4.37 11.99 0.82
C LEU A 110 5.65 11.87 -0.02
N TYR A 111 5.58 11.17 -1.15
CA TYR A 111 6.73 11.00 -2.03
C TYR A 111 6.28 10.81 -3.47
N GLU A 112 7.16 11.16 -4.39
CA GLU A 112 6.95 10.96 -5.82
C GLU A 112 8.24 10.48 -6.46
N GLY A 113 8.11 9.60 -7.46
CA GLY A 113 9.26 8.99 -8.13
C GLY A 113 8.79 7.95 -9.15
N ASN A 114 9.59 6.92 -9.35
CA ASN A 114 9.15 5.70 -10.06
C ASN A 114 8.69 4.61 -9.06
N VAL A 115 8.04 3.56 -9.54
CA VAL A 115 7.44 2.51 -8.68
C VAL A 115 8.43 1.93 -7.67
N THR A 116 9.68 1.71 -8.08
CA THR A 116 10.72 1.18 -7.20
C THR A 116 11.05 2.16 -6.08
N GLU A 117 11.20 3.44 -6.41
CA GLU A 117 11.44 4.50 -5.43
C GLU A 117 10.24 4.69 -4.49
N CYS A 118 9.02 4.69 -5.03
CA CYS A 118 7.79 4.74 -4.23
C CYS A 118 7.70 3.55 -3.25
N LEU A 119 8.08 2.34 -3.68
CA LEU A 119 8.13 1.16 -2.80
C LEU A 119 9.22 1.28 -1.73
N GLY A 120 10.43 1.69 -2.11
CA GLY A 120 11.53 1.92 -1.17
C GLY A 120 11.19 2.97 -0.13
N PHE A 121 10.54 4.07 -0.52
CA PHE A 121 10.05 5.07 0.42
C PHE A 121 9.04 4.50 1.43
N ILE A 122 8.13 3.64 0.98
CA ILE A 122 7.14 2.99 1.85
C ILE A 122 7.83 2.02 2.84
N GLU A 123 8.85 1.31 2.38
CA GLU A 123 9.68 0.43 3.21
C GLU A 123 10.44 1.23 4.28
N GLU A 124 11.18 2.27 3.89
CA GLU A 124 11.94 3.12 4.82
C GLU A 124 11.06 3.85 5.84
N ASN A 125 9.82 4.17 5.47
CA ASN A 125 8.85 4.86 6.33
C ASN A 125 7.83 3.90 6.95
N ASN A 126 8.27 2.67 7.25
CA ASN A 126 7.43 1.61 7.82
C ASN A 126 6.80 1.94 9.18
N GLN A 127 7.25 3.00 9.86
CA GLN A 127 6.67 3.50 11.11
C GLN A 127 5.18 3.86 10.99
N TRP A 128 4.68 4.10 9.78
CA TRP A 128 3.25 4.30 9.54
C TRP A 128 2.45 2.98 9.53
N PHE A 129 3.15 1.85 9.46
CA PHE A 129 2.63 0.51 9.69
C PHE A 129 2.93 0.02 11.12
N LEU A 130 3.19 0.89 12.10
CA LEU A 130 3.24 0.51 13.51
C LEU A 130 1.88 0.79 14.15
#